data_AF-A0A8B8G7V9-F1
#
_entry.id   AF-A0A8B8G7V9-F1
#
_cell.length_a   1.000
_cell.length_b   1.000
_cell.length_c   1.000
_cell.angle_alpha   90.00
_cell.angle_beta   90.00
_cell.angle_gamma   90.00
#
_symmetry.space_group_name_H-M   'P 1'
#
loop_
_entity.id
_entity.type
_entity.pdbx_description
1 polymer ?
#
loop_
_entity_poly.entity_id
_entity_poly.type
_entity_poly.pdbx_seq_one_letter_code
_entity_poly.pdbx_strand_id
1 'polypeptide(L)'
;MNNNNQYNQQDVDDPDIPKTAVNKKDTTAVNASSLCQPNEFLRDDDTPECWDLKQAKYFSEEYPWLYFKNKKLGCNICHDLNLNLNKNQGSHVHVSSNWIQCDIVPSGNSISKQQASLRKKITKHKCSQSHISAENTIKRSKLEIMDKQ
;
A
#
# COMPACT_ATOMS: atom_id res chain seq x y z
N MET A 1 -19.16 -46.13 -27.28
CA MET A 1 -18.26 -47.03 -28.04
C MET A 1 -17.17 -46.15 -28.65
N ASN A 2 -16.03 -45.98 -28.00
CA ASN A 2 -14.81 -46.80 -28.07
C ASN A 2 -14.41 -47.17 -29.51
N ASN A 3 -13.33 -46.58 -30.01
CA ASN A 3 -12.12 -47.38 -30.28
C ASN A 3 -10.87 -46.52 -30.45
N ASN A 4 -9.86 -46.95 -29.69
CA ASN A 4 -8.47 -46.56 -29.69
C ASN A 4 -7.79 -46.87 -31.03
N ASN A 5 -6.71 -46.15 -31.32
CA ASN A 5 -5.54 -46.78 -31.93
C ASN A 5 -4.28 -46.26 -31.25
N GLN A 6 -3.64 -47.16 -30.49
CA GLN A 6 -2.25 -47.09 -30.08
C GLN A 6 -1.37 -47.55 -31.24
N TYR A 7 -0.17 -46.99 -31.35
CA TYR A 7 1.03 -47.80 -31.54
C TYR A 7 2.25 -47.09 -30.91
N ASN A 8 2.83 -47.81 -29.95
CA ASN A 8 4.18 -47.78 -29.33
C ASN A 8 5.34 -47.44 -30.29
N GLN A 9 6.60 -47.19 -29.90
CA GLN A 9 7.39 -46.91 -28.69
C GLN A 9 8.85 -47.03 -29.16
N GLN A 10 9.80 -46.24 -28.66
CA GLN A 10 11.07 -46.76 -28.11
C GLN A 10 11.99 -45.66 -27.59
N ASP A 11 12.39 -45.92 -26.35
CA ASP A 11 13.35 -45.28 -25.47
C ASP A 11 14.79 -45.42 -25.97
N VAL A 12 15.68 -44.49 -25.60
CA VAL A 12 17.06 -44.78 -25.15
C VAL A 12 17.59 -43.59 -24.34
N ASP A 13 18.41 -43.97 -23.37
CA ASP A 13 18.70 -43.35 -22.08
C ASP A 13 19.70 -42.16 -22.06
N ASP A 14 19.60 -41.40 -20.96
CA ASP A 14 20.57 -40.52 -20.25
C ASP A 14 22.04 -41.09 -20.28
N PRO A 15 23.16 -40.35 -20.01
CA PRO A 15 23.23 -39.43 -18.88
C PRO A 15 24.25 -38.25 -18.83
N ASP A 16 24.08 -37.46 -17.76
CA ASP A 16 25.12 -36.90 -16.85
C ASP A 16 25.52 -35.40 -16.87
N ILE A 17 24.84 -34.64 -16.00
CA ILE A 17 25.21 -33.58 -15.00
C ILE A 17 26.65 -32.97 -15.05
N PRO A 18 26.88 -31.67 -14.70
CA PRO A 18 27.07 -31.28 -13.28
C PRO A 18 26.40 -29.96 -12.81
N LYS A 19 26.03 -29.97 -11.52
CA LYS A 19 25.65 -28.84 -10.65
C LYS A 19 26.84 -27.93 -10.37
N THR A 20 26.62 -26.62 -10.18
CA THR A 20 27.48 -25.79 -9.31
C THR A 20 26.66 -24.77 -8.50
N ALA A 21 26.86 -24.82 -7.18
CA ALA A 21 26.56 -23.78 -6.21
C ALA A 21 27.89 -23.13 -5.75
N VAL A 22 27.81 -22.02 -5.00
CA VAL A 22 28.81 -21.35 -4.10
C VAL A 22 29.02 -19.86 -4.50
N ASN A 23 29.25 -18.85 -3.64
CA ASN A 23 28.79 -18.39 -2.31
C ASN A 23 29.56 -17.05 -2.03
N LYS A 24 28.90 -16.04 -1.42
CA LYS A 24 29.40 -15.02 -0.44
C LYS A 24 30.42 -13.88 -0.79
N LYS A 25 29.92 -12.66 -0.48
CA LYS A 25 30.46 -11.52 0.33
C LYS A 25 31.65 -10.68 -0.19
N ASP A 26 31.47 -9.34 -0.20
CA ASP A 26 32.22 -8.46 0.70
C ASP A 26 31.64 -7.04 0.88
N THR A 27 32.02 -6.47 2.01
CA THR A 27 31.48 -5.32 2.75
C THR A 27 32.23 -4.03 2.40
N THR A 28 31.52 -2.90 2.24
CA THR A 28 32.10 -1.57 2.50
C THR A 28 31.07 -0.68 3.18
N ALA A 29 31.32 -0.38 4.45
CA ALA A 29 30.62 0.66 5.20
C ALA A 29 31.28 2.01 4.95
N VAL A 30 30.49 3.04 4.64
CA VAL A 30 30.85 4.44 4.92
C VAL A 30 29.67 5.11 5.62
N ASN A 31 29.95 5.62 6.82
CA ASN A 31 29.05 6.48 7.56
C ASN A 31 29.12 7.90 6.98
N ALA A 32 28.00 8.62 7.01
CA ALA A 32 27.93 10.04 7.33
C ALA A 32 26.45 10.43 7.42
N SER A 33 26.05 10.79 8.63
CA SER A 33 24.86 11.54 9.02
C SER A 33 24.46 12.66 8.05
N SER A 34 23.15 12.85 7.83
CA SER A 34 22.43 14.12 8.11
C SER A 34 21.13 14.26 7.29
N LEU A 35 20.00 14.08 8.00
CA LEU A 35 18.71 14.79 7.90
C LEU A 35 17.83 14.77 6.62
N CYS A 36 16.57 14.39 6.89
CA CYS A 36 15.29 14.85 6.30
C CYS A 36 14.86 14.35 4.92
N GLN A 37 14.21 13.17 4.83
CA GLN A 37 13.09 12.94 3.89
C GLN A 37 12.11 11.88 4.45
N PRO A 38 10.81 12.18 4.66
CA PRO A 38 9.80 11.15 4.84
C PRO A 38 9.37 10.66 3.45
N ASN A 39 10.24 9.88 2.82
CA ASN A 39 9.81 8.96 1.79
C ASN A 39 10.36 7.60 2.20
N GLU A 40 9.71 7.00 3.20
CA GLU A 40 9.78 5.56 3.45
C GLU A 40 9.69 4.90 2.07
N PHE A 41 10.77 4.26 1.65
CA PHE A 41 10.90 3.61 0.35
C PHE A 41 9.62 2.86 0.05
N LEU A 42 8.84 3.34 -0.92
CA LEU A 42 7.64 2.65 -1.41
C LEU A 42 8.08 1.24 -1.78
N ARG A 43 7.76 0.27 -0.93
CA ARG A 43 8.08 -1.12 -1.18
C ARG A 43 7.10 -1.59 -2.23
N ASP A 44 7.59 -2.22 -3.30
CA ASP A 44 6.74 -2.84 -4.31
C ASP A 44 5.66 -3.72 -3.66
N ASP A 45 6.03 -4.42 -2.58
CA ASP A 45 5.16 -5.30 -1.80
C ASP A 45 4.00 -4.61 -1.08
N ASP A 46 4.06 -3.30 -0.87
CA ASP A 46 3.01 -2.57 -0.16
C ASP A 46 1.96 -1.94 -1.09
N THR A 47 2.32 -1.68 -2.35
CA THR A 47 1.45 -1.00 -3.31
C THR A 47 0.42 -1.95 -3.91
N PRO A 48 -0.81 -1.51 -4.22
CA PRO A 48 -1.82 -2.39 -4.83
C PRO A 48 -1.32 -3.09 -6.09
N GLU A 49 -1.63 -4.38 -6.22
CA GLU A 49 -1.20 -5.22 -7.36
C GLU A 49 -1.58 -4.65 -8.73
N CYS A 50 -2.66 -3.87 -8.80
CA CYS A 50 -3.12 -3.24 -10.04
C CYS A 50 -2.39 -1.93 -10.39
N TRP A 51 -1.40 -1.50 -9.59
CA TRP A 51 -0.59 -0.32 -9.84
C TRP A 51 0.88 -0.69 -10.04
N ASP A 52 1.55 0.07 -10.89
CA ASP A 52 3.00 0.10 -10.93
C ASP A 52 3.56 1.11 -9.91
N LEU A 53 4.87 1.06 -9.66
CA LEU A 53 5.55 1.98 -8.76
C LEU A 53 5.37 3.44 -9.15
N LYS A 54 5.28 3.75 -10.45
CA LYS A 54 5.13 5.12 -10.93
C LYS A 54 3.76 5.68 -10.55
N GLN A 55 2.71 4.87 -10.69
CA GLN A 55 1.36 5.20 -10.27
C GLN A 55 1.28 5.34 -8.75
N ALA A 56 1.85 4.38 -8.01
CA ALA A 56 1.88 4.45 -6.55
C ALA A 56 2.57 5.73 -6.06
N LYS A 57 3.73 6.06 -6.65
CA LYS A 57 4.48 7.30 -6.36
C LYS A 57 3.66 8.55 -6.65
N TYR A 58 3.02 8.61 -7.82
CA TYR A 58 2.16 9.73 -8.17
C TYR A 58 1.05 9.94 -7.13
N PHE A 59 0.37 8.87 -6.71
CA PHE A 59 -0.71 8.97 -5.73
C PHE A 59 -0.22 9.32 -4.32
N SER A 60 0.96 8.84 -3.90
CA SER A 60 1.53 9.25 -2.60
C SER A 60 1.95 10.72 -2.56
N GLU A 61 2.42 11.25 -3.69
CA GLU A 61 2.82 12.67 -3.81
C GLU A 61 1.58 13.58 -3.88
N GLU A 62 0.59 13.22 -4.69
CA GLU A 62 -0.66 13.98 -4.85
C GLU A 62 -1.54 13.96 -3.59
N TYR A 63 -1.53 12.84 -2.86
CA TYR A 63 -2.34 12.66 -1.65
C TYR A 63 -1.45 12.25 -0.47
N PRO A 64 -0.79 13.19 0.23
CA PRO A 64 0.09 12.87 1.37
C PRO A 64 -0.59 12.14 2.54
N TRP A 65 -1.92 12.20 2.61
CA TRP A 65 -2.70 11.45 3.60
C TRP A 65 -2.90 9.98 3.22
N LEU A 66 -2.68 9.61 1.96
CA LEU A 66 -2.82 8.25 1.45
C LEU A 66 -1.55 7.46 1.77
N TYR A 67 -1.71 6.25 2.32
CA TYR A 67 -0.60 5.33 2.51
C TYR A 67 -0.95 3.92 2.02
N PHE A 68 0.11 3.14 1.78
CA PHE A 68 0.01 1.78 1.26
C PHE A 68 0.57 0.80 2.29
N LYS A 69 -0.11 -0.33 2.45
CA LYS A 69 0.35 -1.43 3.28
C LYS A 69 -0.31 -2.72 2.81
N ASN A 70 0.46 -3.80 2.68
CA ASN A 70 -0.07 -5.13 2.32
C ASN A 70 -0.94 -5.11 1.05
N LYS A 71 -0.53 -4.36 0.00
CA LYS A 71 -1.28 -4.19 -1.26
C LYS A 71 -2.63 -3.46 -1.13
N LYS A 72 -2.87 -2.74 -0.02
CA LYS A 72 -4.12 -2.03 0.27
C LYS A 72 -3.89 -0.54 0.54
N LEU A 73 -4.96 0.25 0.52
CA LEU A 73 -4.91 1.69 0.80
C LEU A 73 -5.47 2.01 2.19
N GLY A 74 -4.87 3.00 2.85
CA GLY A 74 -5.35 3.61 4.08
C GLY A 74 -5.24 5.13 4.06
N CYS A 75 -5.74 5.77 5.11
CA CYS A 75 -5.65 7.22 5.28
C CYS A 75 -5.03 7.58 6.64
N ASN A 76 -3.86 8.23 6.63
CA ASN A 76 -3.11 8.61 7.83
C ASN A 76 -3.90 9.59 8.71
N ILE A 77 -4.56 10.58 8.12
CA ILE A 77 -5.41 11.53 8.85
C ILE A 77 -6.49 10.79 9.64
N CYS A 78 -7.16 9.85 8.96
CA CYS A 78 -8.23 9.05 9.54
C CYS A 78 -7.73 8.10 10.63
N HIS A 79 -6.61 7.44 10.38
CA HIS A 79 -5.93 6.56 11.32
C HIS A 79 -5.50 7.32 12.59
N ASP A 80 -4.79 8.42 12.43
CA ASP A 80 -4.24 9.21 13.54
C ASP A 80 -5.35 9.86 14.37
N LEU A 81 -6.40 10.35 13.71
CA LEU A 81 -7.57 10.86 14.42
C LEU A 81 -8.15 9.77 15.33
N ASN A 82 -8.38 8.56 14.80
CA ASN A 82 -8.93 7.44 15.58
C ASN A 82 -8.07 7.09 16.81
N LEU A 83 -6.74 7.12 16.68
CA LEU A 83 -5.82 6.92 17.81
C LEU A 83 -5.93 8.01 18.89
N ASN A 84 -6.23 9.25 18.49
CA ASN A 84 -6.35 10.40 19.38
C ASN A 84 -7.75 10.58 19.98
N LEU A 85 -8.82 10.12 19.30
CA LEU A 85 -10.19 10.14 19.82
C LEU A 85 -10.36 9.26 21.05
N ASN A 86 -9.63 8.14 21.13
CA ASN A 86 -9.60 7.30 22.33
C ASN A 86 -9.08 8.03 23.58
N LYS A 87 -8.42 9.18 23.41
CA LYS A 87 -7.88 10.00 24.50
C LYS A 87 -8.79 11.16 24.89
N ASN A 88 -9.63 11.66 23.97
CA ASN A 88 -10.47 12.84 24.15
C ASN A 88 -11.92 12.53 23.73
N GLN A 89 -12.77 12.20 24.70
CA GLN A 89 -14.15 11.71 24.54
C GLN A 89 -15.16 12.70 23.90
N GLY A 90 -14.72 13.82 23.31
CA GLY A 90 -15.60 14.91 22.87
C GLY A 90 -15.77 15.10 21.36
N SER A 91 -15.00 14.42 20.51
CA SER A 91 -15.05 14.63 19.04
C SER A 91 -15.67 13.44 18.30
N HIS A 92 -16.96 13.54 17.96
CA HIS A 92 -17.70 12.50 17.22
C HIS A 92 -17.49 12.56 15.70
N VAL A 93 -16.25 12.51 15.22
CA VAL A 93 -16.00 12.37 13.78
C VAL A 93 -16.09 10.89 13.40
N HIS A 94 -17.15 10.51 12.70
CA HIS A 94 -17.34 9.15 12.21
C HIS A 94 -16.55 8.92 10.92
N VAL A 95 -15.39 8.29 11.06
CA VAL A 95 -14.54 7.90 9.93
C VAL A 95 -14.74 6.42 9.62
N SER A 96 -14.70 6.05 8.34
CA SER A 96 -14.91 4.65 7.94
C SER A 96 -13.73 3.76 8.35
N SER A 97 -14.04 2.63 8.98
CA SER A 97 -13.06 1.69 9.55
C SER A 97 -12.06 1.17 8.53
N ASN A 98 -12.49 0.93 7.29
CA ASN A 98 -11.61 0.46 6.23
C ASN A 98 -10.48 1.44 5.87
N TRP A 99 -10.71 2.75 5.99
CA TRP A 99 -9.66 3.75 5.77
C TRP A 99 -8.71 3.86 6.98
N ILE A 100 -9.24 3.66 8.19
CA ILE A 100 -8.46 3.62 9.43
C ILE A 100 -7.55 2.38 9.46
N GLN A 101 -8.06 1.23 9.04
CA GLN A 101 -7.39 -0.07 9.14
C GLN A 101 -6.53 -0.43 7.92
N CYS A 102 -6.46 0.44 6.90
CA CYS A 102 -5.81 0.16 5.63
C CYS A 102 -6.41 -1.06 4.89
N ASP A 103 -7.74 -1.13 4.80
CA ASP A 103 -8.47 -2.25 4.20
C ASP A 103 -9.14 -1.91 2.86
N ILE A 104 -8.75 -0.81 2.23
CA ILE A 104 -9.27 -0.46 0.92
C ILE A 104 -8.61 -1.32 -0.17
N VAL A 105 -9.44 -2.16 -0.78
CA VAL A 105 -9.06 -3.04 -1.89
C VAL A 105 -9.66 -2.57 -3.23
N PRO A 106 -8.99 -2.88 -4.35
CA PRO A 106 -9.55 -2.66 -5.67
C PRO A 106 -10.79 -3.55 -5.91
N SER A 107 -11.63 -3.14 -6.85
CA SER A 107 -12.84 -3.86 -7.23
C SER A 107 -12.92 -3.97 -8.75
N GLY A 108 -13.22 -5.18 -9.25
CA GLY A 108 -13.36 -5.45 -10.68
C GLY A 108 -12.50 -6.62 -11.17
N ASN A 109 -12.86 -7.17 -12.32
CA ASN A 109 -12.26 -8.36 -12.91
C ASN A 109 -11.12 -8.08 -13.90
N SER A 110 -10.82 -6.81 -14.18
CA SER A 110 -9.69 -6.40 -15.04
C SER A 110 -8.85 -5.35 -14.31
N ILE A 111 -7.55 -5.28 -14.63
CA ILE A 111 -6.64 -4.27 -14.09
C ILE A 111 -7.21 -2.86 -14.29
N SER A 112 -7.73 -2.55 -15.48
CA SER A 112 -8.33 -1.25 -15.79
C SER A 112 -9.50 -0.89 -14.87
N LYS A 113 -10.39 -1.85 -14.58
CA LYS A 113 -11.51 -1.65 -13.65
C LYS A 113 -11.04 -1.50 -12.21
N GLN A 114 -10.06 -2.31 -11.80
CA GLN A 114 -9.44 -2.23 -10.47
C GLN A 114 -8.82 -0.85 -10.24
N GLN A 115 -7.99 -0.37 -11.16
CA GLN A 115 -7.40 0.97 -11.10
C GLN A 115 -8.47 2.07 -11.06
N ALA A 116 -9.50 1.99 -11.91
CA ALA A 116 -10.60 2.95 -11.91
C ALA A 116 -11.38 2.94 -10.58
N SER A 117 -11.57 1.76 -9.98
CA SER A 117 -12.23 1.63 -8.68
C SER A 117 -11.43 2.30 -7.57
N LEU A 118 -10.11 2.16 -7.55
CA LEU A 118 -9.24 2.80 -6.55
C LEU A 118 -9.29 4.32 -6.70
N ARG A 119 -9.16 4.85 -7.93
CA ARG A 119 -9.32 6.28 -8.20
C ARG A 119 -10.65 6.81 -7.67
N LYS A 120 -11.76 6.12 -7.96
CA LYS A 120 -13.09 6.50 -7.44
C LYS A 120 -13.16 6.48 -5.92
N LYS A 121 -12.59 5.47 -5.26
CA LYS A 121 -12.55 5.37 -3.79
C LYS A 121 -11.76 6.51 -3.17
N ILE A 122 -10.59 6.84 -3.71
CA ILE A 122 -9.74 7.96 -3.28
C ILE A 122 -10.48 9.29 -3.41
N THR A 123 -11.03 9.58 -4.60
CA THR A 123 -11.78 10.83 -4.83
C THR A 123 -12.99 10.94 -3.89
N LYS A 124 -13.75 9.85 -3.72
CA LYS A 124 -14.91 9.84 -2.82
C LYS A 124 -14.50 10.07 -1.37
N HIS A 125 -13.39 9.49 -0.92
CA HIS A 125 -12.88 9.68 0.43
C HIS A 125 -12.40 11.11 0.66
N LYS A 126 -11.59 11.66 -0.26
CA LYS A 126 -11.10 13.05 -0.20
C LYS A 126 -12.24 14.05 -0.01
N CYS A 127 -13.33 13.88 -0.75
CA CYS A 127 -14.49 14.77 -0.68
C CYS A 127 -15.50 14.38 0.40
N SER A 128 -15.25 13.34 1.19
CA SER A 128 -16.20 12.91 2.22
C SER A 128 -16.17 13.86 3.42
N GLN A 129 -17.35 14.15 3.99
CA GLN A 129 -17.46 15.00 5.18
C GLN A 129 -16.64 14.46 6.34
N SER A 130 -16.59 13.13 6.52
CA SER A 130 -15.78 12.47 7.53
C SER A 130 -14.29 12.79 7.42
N HIS A 131 -13.75 12.76 6.20
CA HIS A 131 -12.35 13.08 5.95
C HIS A 131 -12.05 14.57 6.18
N ILE A 132 -12.90 15.45 5.64
CA ILE A 132 -12.77 16.90 5.80
C ILE A 132 -12.83 17.29 7.29
N SER A 133 -13.78 16.73 8.04
CA SER A 133 -13.90 16.96 9.48
C SER A 133 -12.67 16.44 10.23
N ALA A 134 -12.16 15.26 9.88
CA ALA A 134 -10.94 14.72 10.49
C ALA A 134 -9.71 15.63 10.24
N GLU A 135 -9.54 16.08 8.99
CA GLU A 135 -8.47 16.99 8.61
C GLU A 135 -8.56 18.32 9.39
N ASN A 136 -9.76 18.89 9.51
CA ASN A 136 -9.99 20.12 10.26
C ASN A 136 -9.72 19.96 11.76
N THR A 137 -10.11 18.83 12.36
CA THR A 137 -9.83 18.55 13.77
C THR A 137 -8.32 18.46 14.03
N ILE A 138 -7.56 17.76 13.17
CA ILE A 138 -6.10 17.70 13.29
C ILE A 138 -5.49 19.09 13.12
N LYS A 139 -5.92 19.88 12.11
CA LYS A 139 -5.43 21.25 11.90
C LYS A 139 -5.67 22.14 13.14
N ARG A 140 -6.88 22.11 13.71
CA ARG A 140 -7.22 22.89 14.91
C ARG A 140 -6.35 22.50 16.11
N SER A 141 -6.19 21.19 16.34
CA SER A 141 -5.35 20.71 17.46
C SER A 141 -3.89 21.16 17.36
N LYS A 142 -3.33 21.25 16.14
CA LYS A 142 -1.96 21.75 15.93
C LYS A 142 -1.83 23.23 16.24
N LEU A 143 -2.82 24.04 15.85
CA LEU A 143 -2.85 25.48 16.15
C LEU A 143 -2.96 25.74 17.67
N GLU A 144 -3.83 25.00 18.37
CA GLU A 144 -4.00 25.16 19.82
C GLU A 144 -2.74 24.80 20.64
N ILE A 145 -1.87 23.94 20.11
CA ILE A 145 -0.57 23.62 20.74
C ILE A 145 0.42 24.77 20.54
N MET A 146 0.38 25.45 19.38
CA MET A 146 1.28 26.55 19.05
C MET A 146 0.95 27.83 19.80
N ASP A 147 -0.33 28.11 20.10
CA ASP A 147 -0.75 29.31 20.84
C ASP A 147 -0.47 29.25 22.35
N LYS A 148 0.00 28.11 22.87
CA LYS A 148 0.26 27.88 24.31
C LYS A 148 1.74 27.86 24.68
N GLN A 149 2.64 28.28 23.77
CA GLN A 149 4.07 28.41 24.01
C GLN A 149 4.48 29.88 24.12
#